data_AF-A0A9D5ESJ1-F1
#
_entry.id   AF-A0A9D5ESJ1-F1
#
_cell.length_a   1.000
_cell.length_b   1.000
_cell.length_c   1.000
_cell.angle_alpha   90.00
_cell.angle_beta   90.00
_cell.angle_gamma   90.00
#
_symmetry.space_group_name_H-M   'P 1'
#
loop_
_entity.id
_entity.type
_entity.pdbx_description
1 polymer ?
#
loop_
_entity_poly.entity_id
_entity_poly.type
_entity_poly.pdbx_seq_one_letter_code
_entity_poly.pdbx_strand_id
1 'polypeptide(L)'
;MTEDVWLACPNPDRMLEYLGGTASERKLRLFAYGCCRRVWHLLTDADSRAAAEAAERFADGLERKGQLASVRSRARRVTFVQRGAAYIAWRAAFEKLRSVIGSIALGTVYNAAAHPGGGWSDYSDIEKESVAVASLVRDIFGNPFRPVAFDAAWRSDTAVSLAKHIYESRDFSAMPIL
;
A
#
# COMPACT_ATOMS: atom_id res chain seq x y z
N MET A 1 -8.97 -14.47 -14.96
CA MET A 1 -7.76 -13.82 -15.50
C MET A 1 -6.68 -14.89 -15.65
N THR A 2 -5.82 -14.78 -16.66
CA THR A 2 -4.69 -15.69 -16.97
C THR A 2 -3.35 -15.02 -16.63
N GLU A 3 -2.23 -15.76 -16.69
CA GLU A 3 -0.89 -15.24 -16.35
C GLU A 3 -0.45 -14.08 -17.26
N ASP A 4 -0.60 -14.23 -18.57
CA ASP A 4 -0.30 -13.20 -19.57
C ASP A 4 -1.14 -11.93 -19.34
N VAL A 5 -2.44 -12.10 -19.07
CA VAL A 5 -3.34 -10.99 -18.75
C VAL A 5 -2.94 -10.33 -17.43
N TRP A 6 -2.52 -11.08 -16.40
CA TRP A 6 -2.03 -10.51 -15.14
C TRP A 6 -0.80 -9.64 -15.33
N LEU A 7 0.18 -10.12 -16.10
CA LEU A 7 1.43 -9.41 -16.35
C LEU A 7 1.20 -8.13 -17.17
N ALA A 8 0.25 -8.15 -18.10
CA ALA A 8 -0.06 -7.01 -18.95
C ALA A 8 -1.11 -6.04 -18.37
N CYS A 9 -1.91 -6.44 -17.36
CA CYS A 9 -3.06 -5.64 -16.90
C CYS A 9 -2.64 -4.28 -16.27
N PRO A 10 -3.00 -3.13 -16.84
CA PRO A 10 -2.68 -1.84 -16.22
C PRO A 10 -3.68 -1.42 -15.13
N ASN A 11 -4.76 -2.20 -14.93
CA ASN A 11 -5.87 -1.85 -14.05
C ASN A 11 -5.75 -2.56 -12.69
N PRO A 12 -5.41 -1.83 -11.60
CA PRO A 12 -5.24 -2.42 -10.29
C PRO A 12 -6.56 -2.95 -9.68
N ASP A 13 -7.72 -2.35 -10.00
CA ASP A 13 -9.00 -2.81 -9.46
C ASP A 13 -9.35 -4.21 -9.95
N ARG A 14 -9.17 -4.48 -11.26
CA ARG A 14 -9.38 -5.83 -11.82
C ARG A 14 -8.42 -6.87 -11.21
N MET A 15 -7.18 -6.44 -10.93
CA MET A 15 -6.19 -7.30 -10.30
C MET A 15 -6.55 -7.62 -8.84
N LEU A 16 -7.00 -6.61 -8.08
CA LEU A 16 -7.43 -6.77 -6.69
C LEU A 16 -8.72 -7.58 -6.58
N GLU A 17 -9.67 -7.41 -7.50
CA GLU A 17 -10.89 -8.22 -7.60
C GLU A 17 -10.54 -9.69 -7.84
N TYR A 18 -9.60 -9.96 -8.76
CA TYR A 18 -9.13 -11.33 -9.01
C TYR A 18 -8.41 -11.95 -7.82
N LEU A 19 -7.49 -11.22 -7.18
CA LEU A 19 -6.82 -11.69 -5.96
C LEU A 19 -7.85 -12.02 -4.89
N GLY A 20 -8.92 -11.22 -4.81
CA GLY A 20 -10.10 -11.49 -4.03
C GLY A 20 -9.73 -12.01 -2.64
N GLY A 21 -10.34 -13.11 -2.25
CA GLY A 21 -10.26 -13.56 -0.88
C GLY A 21 -8.92 -14.08 -0.36
N THR A 22 -7.93 -14.22 -1.23
CA THR A 22 -6.66 -14.91 -0.97
C THR A 22 -5.60 -14.01 -0.35
N ALA A 23 -5.77 -12.70 -0.44
CA ALA A 23 -4.87 -11.72 0.15
C ALA A 23 -4.96 -11.71 1.69
N SER A 24 -3.82 -11.84 2.36
CA SER A 24 -3.73 -11.67 3.80
C SER A 24 -3.96 -10.21 4.21
N GLU A 25 -4.49 -9.97 5.42
CA GLU A 25 -4.67 -8.61 5.94
C GLU A 25 -3.34 -7.83 5.96
N ARG A 26 -2.22 -8.51 6.22
CA ARG A 26 -0.88 -7.92 6.17
C ARG A 26 -0.55 -7.35 4.80
N LYS A 27 -0.72 -8.13 3.72
CA LYS A 27 -0.43 -7.66 2.35
C LYS A 27 -1.36 -6.51 1.95
N LEU A 28 -2.64 -6.56 2.35
CA LEU A 28 -3.58 -5.47 2.11
C LEU A 28 -3.15 -4.16 2.80
N ARG A 29 -2.63 -4.25 4.04
CA ARG A 29 -2.10 -3.08 4.77
C ARG A 29 -0.87 -2.49 4.08
N LEU A 30 0.07 -3.34 3.67
CA LEU A 30 1.27 -2.90 2.93
C LEU A 30 0.90 -2.23 1.61
N PHE A 31 -0.06 -2.79 0.86
CA PHE A 31 -0.53 -2.17 -0.38
C PHE A 31 -1.14 -0.79 -0.13
N ALA A 32 -1.99 -0.68 0.89
CA ALA A 32 -2.60 0.59 1.25
C ALA A 32 -1.55 1.63 1.72
N TYR A 33 -0.51 1.21 2.45
CA TYR A 33 0.62 2.08 2.79
C TYR A 33 1.42 2.50 1.55
N GLY A 34 1.71 1.58 0.63
CA GLY A 34 2.37 1.89 -0.64
C GLY A 34 1.58 2.91 -1.46
N CYS A 35 0.26 2.78 -1.51
CA CYS A 35 -0.65 3.79 -2.06
C CYS A 35 -0.47 5.17 -1.38
N CYS A 36 -0.44 5.22 -0.05
CA CYS A 36 -0.19 6.47 0.69
C CYS A 36 1.19 7.08 0.39
N ARG A 37 2.22 6.24 0.21
CA ARG A 37 3.56 6.67 -0.16
C ARG A 37 3.61 7.32 -1.54
N ARG A 38 2.81 6.86 -2.50
CA ARG A 38 2.71 7.49 -3.83
C ARG A 38 2.17 8.91 -3.75
N VAL A 39 1.13 9.12 -2.95
CA VAL A 39 0.50 10.44 -2.74
C VAL A 39 1.09 11.21 -1.56
N TRP A 40 2.28 10.85 -1.08
CA TRP A 40 2.87 11.44 0.14
C TRP A 40 3.01 12.96 0.08
N HIS A 41 3.30 13.50 -1.10
CA HIS A 41 3.40 14.94 -1.35
C HIS A 41 2.06 15.69 -1.11
N LEU A 42 0.92 14.98 -1.18
CA LEU A 42 -0.41 15.51 -0.88
C LEU A 42 -0.81 15.36 0.59
N LEU A 43 -0.11 14.50 1.36
CA LEU A 43 -0.29 14.36 2.80
C LEU A 43 0.42 15.52 3.49
N THR A 44 -0.24 16.67 3.57
CA THR A 44 0.33 17.90 4.13
C THR A 44 0.23 17.95 5.66
N ASP A 45 -0.75 17.28 6.24
CA ASP A 45 -0.97 17.25 7.68
C ASP A 45 -0.22 16.08 8.36
N ALA A 46 0.31 16.35 9.56
CA ALA A 46 1.07 15.38 10.32
C ALA A 46 0.24 14.16 10.75
N ASP A 47 -1.06 14.35 10.99
CA ASP A 47 -1.95 13.26 11.41
C ASP A 47 -2.21 12.26 10.28
N SER A 48 -2.34 12.69 9.02
CA SER A 48 -2.47 11.78 7.88
C SER A 48 -1.19 11.01 7.57
N ARG A 49 -0.02 11.65 7.73
CA ARG A 49 1.27 10.95 7.63
C ARG A 49 1.41 9.90 8.72
N ALA A 50 1.08 10.25 9.97
CA ALA A 50 1.09 9.33 11.09
C ALA A 50 0.09 8.17 10.90
N ALA A 51 -1.08 8.43 10.29
CA ALA A 51 -2.03 7.37 9.94
C ALA A 51 -1.48 6.42 8.88
N ALA A 52 -0.80 6.94 7.84
CA ALA A 52 -0.15 6.11 6.83
C ALA A 52 0.95 5.23 7.45
N GLU A 53 1.83 5.79 8.27
CA GLU A 53 2.88 5.05 8.98
C GLU A 53 2.30 4.00 9.94
N ALA A 54 1.17 4.28 10.58
CA ALA A 54 0.49 3.29 11.41
C ALA A 54 0.04 2.07 10.58
N ALA A 55 -0.37 2.24 9.32
CA ALA A 55 -0.73 1.12 8.46
C ALA A 55 0.44 0.15 8.21
N GLU A 56 1.66 0.68 8.03
CA GLU A 56 2.90 -0.11 7.96
C GLU A 56 3.15 -0.88 9.26
N ARG A 57 3.15 -0.18 10.40
CA ARG A 57 3.37 -0.81 11.72
C ARG A 57 2.34 -1.89 12.07
N PHE A 58 1.08 -1.70 11.67
CA PHE A 58 0.06 -2.74 11.81
C PHE A 58 0.31 -3.94 10.90
N ALA A 59 0.81 -3.72 9.69
CA ALA A 59 1.18 -4.82 8.79
C ALA A 59 2.29 -5.69 9.38
N ASP A 60 3.23 -5.09 10.11
CA ASP A 60 4.32 -5.80 10.78
C ASP A 60 3.93 -6.39 12.14
N GLY A 61 2.71 -6.15 12.61
CA GLY A 61 2.23 -6.61 13.91
C GLY A 61 2.87 -5.88 15.11
N LEU A 62 3.51 -4.72 14.86
CA LEU A 62 4.21 -3.92 15.86
C LEU A 62 3.27 -3.06 16.72
N GLU A 63 1.99 -2.93 16.33
CA GLU A 63 0.96 -2.26 17.14
C GLU A 63 -0.19 -3.21 17.53
N ARG A 64 -0.54 -3.22 18.83
CA ARG A 64 -1.74 -3.92 19.34
C ARG A 64 -2.99 -3.14 19.00
N LYS A 65 -4.11 -3.83 18.77
CA LYS A 65 -5.43 -3.23 18.48
C LYS A 65 -5.87 -2.13 19.47
N GLY A 66 -5.36 -2.11 20.71
CA GLY A 66 -5.66 -1.07 21.70
C GLY A 66 -5.07 0.31 21.40
N GLN A 67 -3.91 0.39 20.73
CA GLN A 67 -3.29 1.68 20.35
C GLN A 67 -4.01 2.35 19.17
N LEU A 68 -4.84 1.60 18.43
CA LEU A 68 -5.69 2.11 17.35
C LEU A 68 -6.63 3.23 17.83
N ALA A 69 -7.13 3.19 19.07
CA ALA A 69 -8.15 4.14 19.54
C ALA A 69 -7.63 5.58 19.61
N SER A 70 -6.36 5.75 20.00
CA SER A 70 -5.66 7.04 20.11
C SER A 70 -5.38 7.65 18.74
N VAL A 71 -4.92 6.84 17.77
CA VAL A 71 -4.64 7.33 16.41
C VAL A 71 -5.94 7.53 15.62
N ARG A 72 -6.95 6.69 15.84
CA ARG A 72 -8.28 6.79 15.22
C ARG A 72 -9.03 8.06 15.60
N SER A 73 -8.95 8.48 16.87
CA SER A 73 -9.61 9.71 17.34
C SER A 73 -8.98 10.97 16.75
N ARG A 74 -7.65 10.98 16.57
CA ARG A 74 -6.92 12.06 15.88
C ARG A 74 -7.25 12.12 14.39
N ALA A 75 -7.19 10.99 13.70
CA ALA A 75 -7.43 10.95 12.26
C ALA A 75 -8.91 11.14 11.86
N ARG A 76 -9.87 10.80 12.74
CA ARG A 76 -11.31 11.15 12.54
C ARG A 76 -11.55 12.65 12.41
N ARG A 77 -10.70 13.51 13.00
CA ARG A 77 -10.85 14.97 12.85
C ARG A 77 -10.58 15.47 11.42
N VAL A 78 -9.92 14.66 10.59
CA VAL A 78 -9.61 14.95 9.17
C VAL A 78 -10.75 14.51 8.23
N THR A 79 -11.78 13.81 8.72
CA THR A 79 -12.86 13.26 7.88
C THR A 79 -13.97 14.23 7.47
N PHE A 80 -13.96 15.48 7.94
CA PHE A 80 -14.91 16.49 7.49
C PHE A 80 -14.22 17.48 6.54
N VAL A 81 -14.51 17.30 5.25
CA VAL A 81 -14.22 18.18 4.11
C VAL A 81 -12.79 18.09 3.52
N GLN A 82 -12.74 17.47 2.33
CA GLN A 82 -11.72 17.53 1.27
C GLN A 82 -10.22 17.36 1.63
N ARG A 83 -9.70 16.15 1.35
CA ARG A 83 -8.55 15.87 0.47
C ARG A 83 -8.42 14.34 0.34
N GLY A 84 -8.54 13.81 -0.88
CA GLY A 84 -8.66 12.36 -1.13
C GLY A 84 -7.51 11.52 -0.55
N ALA A 85 -6.29 12.06 -0.52
CA ALA A 85 -5.10 11.38 0.03
C ALA A 85 -5.19 11.10 1.54
N ALA A 86 -5.67 12.06 2.34
CA ALA A 86 -5.85 11.88 3.78
C ALA A 86 -6.91 10.81 4.10
N TYR A 87 -7.97 10.77 3.30
CA TYR A 87 -9.02 9.76 3.38
C TYR A 87 -8.47 8.34 3.07
N ILE A 88 -7.60 8.21 2.07
CA ILE A 88 -6.92 6.94 1.75
C ILE A 88 -6.08 6.45 2.94
N ALA A 89 -5.24 7.32 3.52
CA ALA A 89 -4.40 6.98 4.66
C ALA A 89 -5.21 6.54 5.88
N TRP A 90 -6.33 7.21 6.14
CA TRP A 90 -7.22 6.83 7.22
C TRP A 90 -7.86 5.45 7.01
N ARG A 91 -8.43 5.19 5.83
CA ARG A 91 -9.04 3.88 5.52
C ARG A 91 -8.01 2.75 5.56
N ALA A 92 -6.80 3.03 5.05
CA ALA A 92 -5.69 2.09 5.03
C ALA A 92 -5.36 1.56 6.43
N ALA A 93 -5.37 2.44 7.43
CA ALA A 93 -5.02 2.10 8.80
C ALA A 93 -6.20 1.48 9.59
N PHE A 94 -7.41 2.02 9.43
CA PHE A 94 -8.49 1.82 10.42
C PHE A 94 -9.74 1.09 9.93
N GLU A 95 -9.93 0.88 8.62
CA GLU A 95 -11.09 0.16 8.09
C GLU A 95 -10.80 -1.32 7.77
N LYS A 96 -11.88 -2.08 7.52
CA LYS A 96 -11.78 -3.45 7.01
C LYS A 96 -11.28 -3.39 5.56
N LEU A 97 -9.96 -3.39 5.40
CA LEU A 97 -9.25 -3.16 4.13
C LEU A 97 -9.86 -3.90 2.93
N ARG A 98 -10.26 -5.15 3.13
CA ARG A 98 -10.84 -5.98 2.08
C ARG A 98 -12.06 -5.38 1.39
N SER A 99 -12.89 -4.59 2.08
CA SER A 99 -14.08 -3.95 1.48
C SER A 99 -13.77 -2.60 0.83
N VAL A 100 -12.53 -2.11 0.93
CA VAL A 100 -12.20 -0.72 0.58
C VAL A 100 -10.94 -0.59 -0.26
N ILE A 101 -10.22 -1.69 -0.50
CA ILE A 101 -8.91 -1.68 -1.16
C ILE A 101 -8.96 -1.18 -2.60
N GLY A 102 -10.03 -1.51 -3.34
CA GLY A 102 -10.26 -0.94 -4.68
C GLY A 102 -10.46 0.58 -4.63
N SER A 103 -11.24 1.07 -3.67
CA SER A 103 -11.40 2.53 -3.47
C SER A 103 -10.08 3.22 -3.11
N ILE A 104 -9.20 2.54 -2.37
CA ILE A 104 -7.85 3.03 -2.05
C ILE A 104 -6.98 3.09 -3.31
N ALA A 105 -6.98 2.05 -4.14
CA ALA A 105 -6.24 2.02 -5.40
C ALA A 105 -6.72 3.12 -6.34
N LEU A 106 -8.03 3.19 -6.59
CA LEU A 106 -8.65 4.19 -7.45
C LEU A 106 -8.39 5.63 -6.95
N GLY A 107 -8.57 5.85 -5.64
CA GLY A 107 -8.27 7.14 -5.03
C GLY A 107 -6.80 7.54 -5.22
N THR A 108 -5.88 6.59 -5.13
CA THR A 108 -4.44 6.86 -5.33
C THR A 108 -4.18 7.30 -6.75
N VAL A 109 -4.71 6.58 -7.75
CA VAL A 109 -4.55 6.91 -9.17
C VAL A 109 -5.03 8.33 -9.46
N TYR A 110 -6.24 8.67 -9.03
CA TYR A 110 -6.80 9.99 -9.29
C TYR A 110 -6.10 11.12 -8.53
N ASN A 111 -5.72 10.91 -7.27
CA ASN A 111 -5.05 11.95 -6.49
C ASN A 111 -3.61 12.17 -6.97
N ALA A 112 -2.87 11.12 -7.31
CA ALA A 112 -1.51 11.23 -7.81
C ALA A 112 -1.45 11.89 -9.21
N ALA A 113 -2.47 11.64 -10.05
CA ALA A 113 -2.57 12.27 -11.36
C ALA A 113 -3.04 13.74 -11.29
N ALA A 114 -3.64 14.19 -10.18
CA ALA A 114 -4.17 15.55 -10.05
C ALA A 114 -3.05 16.60 -9.91
N HIS A 115 -3.16 17.70 -10.64
CA HIS A 115 -2.19 18.80 -10.57
C HIS A 115 -2.46 19.75 -9.38
N PRO A 116 -1.41 20.41 -8.84
CA PRO A 116 -1.58 21.49 -7.86
C PRO A 116 -2.31 22.67 -8.53
N GLY A 117 -3.63 22.71 -8.36
CA GLY A 117 -4.52 23.68 -9.02
C GLY A 117 -5.94 23.18 -9.28
N GLY A 118 -6.22 21.89 -9.10
CA GLY A 118 -7.59 21.35 -9.16
C GLY A 118 -8.14 21.03 -10.56
N GLY A 119 -7.26 20.97 -11.57
CA GLY A 119 -7.59 20.43 -12.89
C GLY A 119 -7.34 18.93 -12.98
N TRP A 120 -8.22 18.23 -13.70
CA TRP A 120 -7.96 16.86 -14.14
C TRP A 120 -6.86 16.92 -15.21
N SER A 121 -5.82 16.12 -15.04
CA SER A 121 -4.76 15.98 -16.03
C SER A 121 -5.26 15.27 -17.28
N ASP A 122 -4.46 15.40 -18.34
CA ASP A 122 -4.52 14.56 -19.53
C ASP A 122 -4.68 13.07 -19.14
N TYR A 123 -5.48 12.33 -19.91
CA TYR A 123 -5.78 10.91 -19.64
C TYR A 123 -4.49 10.07 -19.48
N SER A 124 -3.38 10.51 -20.06
CA SER A 124 -2.07 9.88 -19.95
C SER A 124 -1.51 9.81 -18.53
N ASP A 125 -1.79 10.77 -17.64
CA ASP A 125 -1.28 10.74 -16.26
C ASP A 125 -2.05 9.76 -15.38
N ILE A 126 -3.36 9.65 -15.60
CA ILE A 126 -4.20 8.61 -14.97
C ILE A 126 -3.71 7.22 -15.40
N GLU A 127 -3.39 7.05 -16.69
CA GLU A 127 -2.87 5.78 -17.19
C GLU A 127 -1.52 5.42 -16.58
N LYS A 128 -0.56 6.37 -16.52
CA LYS A 128 0.73 6.18 -15.86
C LYS A 128 0.56 5.78 -14.39
N GLU A 129 -0.30 6.47 -13.66
CA GLU A 129 -0.55 6.16 -12.26
C GLU A 129 -1.25 4.81 -12.09
N SER A 130 -2.19 4.46 -12.98
CA SER A 130 -2.82 3.14 -12.97
C SER A 130 -1.79 2.03 -13.17
N VAL A 131 -0.87 2.18 -14.13
CA VAL A 131 0.24 1.24 -14.37
C VAL A 131 1.15 1.11 -13.15
N ALA A 132 1.45 2.22 -12.48
CA ALA A 132 2.30 2.22 -11.31
C ALA A 132 1.64 1.55 -10.09
N VAL A 133 0.34 1.79 -9.87
CA VAL A 133 -0.42 1.10 -8.82
C VAL A 133 -0.61 -0.39 -9.15
N ALA A 134 -0.83 -0.74 -10.42
CA ALA A 134 -0.85 -2.14 -10.86
C ALA A 134 0.49 -2.85 -10.63
N SER A 135 1.61 -2.15 -10.86
CA SER A 135 2.95 -2.67 -10.54
C SER A 135 3.10 -2.91 -9.04
N LEU A 136 2.61 -1.99 -8.20
CA LEU A 136 2.58 -2.17 -6.74
C LEU A 136 1.74 -3.39 -6.31
N VAL A 137 0.64 -3.71 -7.01
CA VAL A 137 -0.12 -4.95 -6.77
C VAL A 137 0.77 -6.18 -7.04
N ARG A 138 1.50 -6.20 -8.16
CA ARG A 138 2.39 -7.34 -8.48
C ARG A 138 3.52 -7.47 -7.48
N ASP A 139 4.10 -6.36 -7.04
CA ASP A 139 5.23 -6.36 -6.09
C ASP A 139 4.81 -6.94 -4.73
N ILE A 140 3.63 -6.57 -4.24
CA ILE A 140 3.17 -6.96 -2.89
C ILE A 140 2.52 -8.34 -2.88
N PHE A 141 1.67 -8.61 -3.86
CA PHE A 141 0.91 -9.85 -3.90
C PHE A 141 1.66 -10.97 -4.61
N GLY A 142 2.61 -10.64 -5.49
CA GLY A 142 3.34 -11.57 -6.34
C GLY A 142 2.52 -11.96 -7.58
N ASN A 143 3.03 -12.93 -8.33
CA ASN A 143 2.29 -13.56 -9.41
C ASN A 143 1.46 -14.74 -8.87
N PRO A 144 0.11 -14.68 -8.89
CA PRO A 144 -0.73 -15.74 -8.33
C PRO A 144 -0.67 -17.05 -9.14
N PHE A 145 -0.20 -17.01 -10.40
CA PHE A 145 -0.02 -18.19 -11.26
C PHE A 145 1.35 -18.86 -11.07
N ARG A 146 2.28 -18.17 -10.39
CA ARG A 146 3.60 -18.71 -10.02
C ARG A 146 3.86 -18.54 -8.53
N PRO A 147 3.21 -19.35 -7.67
CA PRO A 147 3.51 -19.35 -6.25
C PRO A 147 4.99 -19.68 -6.03
N VAL A 148 5.71 -18.78 -5.36
CA VAL A 148 7.11 -19.01 -5.00
C VAL A 148 7.15 -19.93 -3.78
N ALA A 149 7.78 -21.09 -3.92
CA ALA A 149 8.10 -21.95 -2.78
C ALA A 149 9.31 -21.35 -2.05
N PHE A 150 9.15 -21.05 -0.76
CA PHE A 150 10.22 -20.53 0.08
C PHE A 150 10.84 -21.70 0.85
N ASP A 151 12.11 -22.01 0.58
CA ASP A 151 12.84 -23.01 1.36
C ASP A 151 13.09 -22.48 2.77
N ALA A 152 12.63 -23.22 3.78
CA ALA A 152 12.82 -22.83 5.17
C ALA A 152 14.31 -22.73 5.56
N ALA A 153 15.19 -23.47 4.88
CA ALA A 153 16.64 -23.42 5.09
C ALA A 153 17.25 -22.05 4.75
N TRP A 154 16.60 -21.26 3.87
CA TRP A 154 17.05 -19.90 3.53
C TRP A 154 16.79 -18.90 4.68
N ARG A 155 15.95 -19.24 5.66
CA ARG A 155 15.61 -18.37 6.79
C ARG A 155 16.59 -18.53 7.96
N SER A 156 17.88 -18.51 7.67
CA SER A 156 18.93 -18.58 8.69
C SER A 156 18.90 -17.37 9.62
N ASP A 157 19.43 -17.50 10.84
CA ASP A 157 19.51 -16.39 11.79
C ASP A 157 20.27 -15.18 11.23
N THR A 158 21.32 -15.44 10.44
CA THR A 158 22.08 -14.39 9.74
C THR A 158 21.23 -13.67 8.71
N ALA A 159 20.54 -14.42 7.82
CA ALA A 159 19.69 -13.83 6.79
C ALA A 159 18.54 -13.02 7.42
N VAL A 160 17.90 -13.54 8.47
CA VAL A 160 16.84 -12.85 9.20
C VAL A 160 17.37 -11.59 9.89
N SER A 161 18.53 -11.65 10.54
CA SER A 161 19.12 -10.50 11.23
C SER A 161 19.51 -9.40 10.24
N LEU A 162 20.10 -9.77 9.10
CA LEU A 162 20.46 -8.82 8.05
C LEU A 162 19.20 -8.18 7.43
N ALA A 163 18.20 -8.98 7.11
CA ALA A 163 16.92 -8.47 6.57
C ALA A 163 16.22 -7.53 7.54
N LYS A 164 16.22 -7.84 8.85
CA LYS A 164 15.69 -6.94 9.89
C LYS A 164 16.47 -5.63 9.95
N HIS A 165 17.80 -5.70 9.95
CA HIS A 165 18.64 -4.49 9.99
C HIS A 165 18.36 -3.58 8.79
N ILE A 166 18.36 -4.13 7.57
CA ILE A 166 18.01 -3.41 6.33
C ILE A 166 16.64 -2.73 6.46
N TYR A 167 15.66 -3.46 6.98
CA TYR A 167 14.29 -2.97 7.10
C TYR A 167 14.17 -1.83 8.13
N GLU A 168 14.74 -2.03 9.33
CA GLU A 168 14.68 -1.07 10.44
C GLU A 168 15.47 0.20 10.16
N SER A 169 16.65 0.09 9.54
CA SER A 169 17.48 1.24 9.17
C SER A 169 16.97 1.95 7.92
N ARG A 170 16.15 1.28 7.11
CA ARG A 170 15.77 1.68 5.74
C ARG A 170 16.98 1.87 4.82
N ASP A 171 18.11 1.24 5.14
CA ASP A 171 19.29 1.17 4.29
C ASP A 171 19.31 -0.16 3.53
N PHE A 172 18.99 -0.08 2.24
CA PHE A 172 18.91 -1.22 1.33
C PHE A 172 20.25 -1.54 0.65
N SER A 173 21.34 -0.86 1.00
CA SER A 173 22.67 -1.11 0.43
C SER A 173 23.17 -2.55 0.64
N ALA A 174 22.71 -3.20 1.71
CA ALA A 174 23.06 -4.59 2.02
C ALA A 174 22.12 -5.63 1.38
N MET A 175 21.14 -5.25 0.55
CA MET A 175 20.30 -6.22 -0.19
C MET A 175 21.09 -7.20 -1.09
N PRO A 176 22.19 -6.81 -1.79
CA PRO A 176 22.89 -7.71 -2.71
C PRO A 176 23.58 -8.92 -2.08
N ILE A 177 23.72 -8.94 -0.75
CA ILE A 177 24.37 -10.02 0.00
C ILE A 177 23.35 -10.95 0.71
N LEU A 178 22.05 -10.72 0.49
CA LEU A 178 20.95 -11.61 0.88
C LEU A 178 20.66 -12.68 -0.19
#